data_AF-A0A966UWS9-F1
#
_entry.id   AF-A0A966UWS9-F1
#
_cell.length_a   1.000
_cell.length_b   1.000
_cell.length_c   1.000
_cell.angle_alpha   90.00
_cell.angle_beta   90.00
_cell.angle_gamma   90.00
#
_symmetry.space_group_name_H-M   'P 1'
#
loop_
_entity.id
_entity.type
_entity.pdbx_description
1 polymer ?
#
loop_
_entity_poly.entity_id
_entity_poly.type
_entity_poly.pdbx_seq_one_letter_code
_entity_poly.pdbx_strand_id
1 'polypeptide(L)'
;ENDGWINRKARVVNLKKHSTMYERVRAEELGIDWHKENGVVDETHAIHGGGLPLVTTDGNLRGVMVISGLPQVDDHNLGIEILRTFINSD
;
A
#
# COMPACT_ATOMS: atom_id res chain seq x y z
N GLU A 1 15.77 8.62 6.44
CA GLU A 1 15.51 7.17 6.19
C GLU A 1 14.03 6.82 6.17
N ASN A 2 13.24 7.24 7.16
CA ASN A 2 11.79 6.94 7.19
C ASN A 2 11.00 7.58 6.03
N ASP A 3 11.40 8.77 5.58
CA ASP A 3 10.79 9.46 4.43
C ASP A 3 10.90 8.69 3.11
N GLY A 4 11.92 7.83 2.99
CA GLY A 4 12.10 6.97 1.80
C GLY A 4 11.00 5.91 1.72
N TRP A 5 10.70 5.24 2.84
CA TRP A 5 9.67 4.21 2.92
C TRP A 5 8.27 4.77 2.66
N ILE A 6 7.96 5.94 3.22
CA ILE A 6 6.66 6.60 3.02
C ILE A 6 6.43 6.87 1.54
N ASN A 7 7.41 7.51 0.87
CA ASN A 7 7.29 7.83 -0.55
C ASN A 7 7.22 6.59 -1.45
N ARG A 8 8.01 5.55 -1.15
CA ARG A 8 8.03 4.30 -1.93
C ARG A 8 6.70 3.55 -1.87
N LYS A 9 6.11 3.42 -0.67
CA LYS A 9 4.79 2.79 -0.48
C LYS A 9 3.69 3.63 -1.14
N ALA A 10 3.74 4.97 -1.00
CA ALA A 10 2.76 5.86 -1.59
C ALA A 10 2.74 5.80 -3.12
N ARG A 11 3.90 5.69 -3.76
CA ARG A 11 4.01 5.55 -5.22
C ARG A 11 3.35 4.27 -5.74
N VAL A 12 3.49 3.14 -5.03
CA VAL A 12 2.80 1.88 -5.37
C VAL A 12 1.28 2.05 -5.34
N VAL A 13 0.75 2.64 -4.26
CA VAL A 13 -0.70 2.86 -4.14
C VAL A 13 -1.21 3.81 -5.23
N ASN A 14 -0.44 4.86 -5.54
CA ASN A 14 -0.78 5.77 -6.62
C ASN A 14 -0.78 5.09 -8.00
N LEU A 15 0.14 4.15 -8.24
CA LEU A 15 0.24 3.41 -9.49
C LEU A 15 -0.87 2.37 -9.65
N LYS A 16 -1.18 1.60 -8.59
CA LYS A 16 -2.05 0.42 -8.69
C LYS A 16 -3.44 0.58 -8.11
N LYS A 17 -3.65 1.61 -7.30
CA LYS A 17 -4.90 1.85 -6.55
C LYS A 17 -5.28 0.71 -5.60
N HIS A 18 -4.33 -0.16 -5.27
CA HIS A 18 -4.45 -1.21 -4.27
C HIS A 18 -3.47 -1.00 -3.12
N SER A 19 -3.66 -1.75 -2.04
CA SER A 19 -2.69 -1.77 -0.95
C SER A 19 -1.35 -2.36 -1.41
N THR A 20 -0.26 -1.92 -0.79
CA THR A 20 1.07 -2.48 -1.07
C THR A 20 1.16 -3.98 -0.74
N MET A 21 0.42 -4.44 0.28
CA MET A 21 0.33 -5.85 0.64
C MET A 21 -0.39 -6.67 -0.44
N TYR A 22 -1.50 -6.15 -0.98
CA TYR A 22 -2.23 -6.82 -2.07
C TYR A 22 -1.32 -7.04 -3.28
N GLU A 23 -0.59 -6.01 -3.69
CA GLU A 23 0.31 -6.10 -4.84
C GLU A 23 1.44 -7.12 -4.63
N ARG A 24 1.94 -7.23 -3.39
CA ARG A 24 2.93 -8.25 -3.02
C ARG A 24 2.38 -9.67 -3.10
N VAL A 25 1.29 -9.93 -2.38
CA VAL A 25 0.69 -11.28 -2.36
C VAL A 25 0.30 -11.70 -3.78
N ARG A 26 -0.29 -10.79 -4.56
CA ARG A 26 -0.63 -11.06 -5.96
C ARG A 26 0.59 -11.39 -6.82
N ALA A 27 1.70 -10.67 -6.65
CA ALA A 27 2.93 -10.98 -7.39
C ALA A 27 3.50 -12.34 -7.02
N GLU A 28 3.48 -12.69 -5.73
CA GLU A 28 3.90 -13.99 -5.20
C GLU A 28 3.00 -15.12 -5.73
N GLU A 29 1.68 -14.96 -5.71
CA GLU A 29 0.72 -15.93 -6.25
C GLU A 29 0.87 -16.16 -7.76
N LEU A 30 1.19 -15.10 -8.51
CA LEU A 30 1.41 -15.17 -9.95
C LEU A 30 2.84 -15.62 -10.32
N GLY A 31 3.77 -15.66 -9.36
CA GLY A 31 5.17 -15.99 -9.61
C GLY A 31 5.89 -14.96 -10.50
N ILE A 32 5.51 -13.68 -10.43
CA ILE A 32 6.05 -12.60 -11.26
C ILE A 32 6.99 -11.68 -10.48
N ASP A 33 7.94 -11.07 -11.19
CA ASP A 33 8.67 -9.92 -10.69
C ASP A 33 7.80 -8.67 -10.84
N TRP A 34 7.20 -8.22 -9.74
CA TRP A 34 6.31 -7.07 -9.75
C TRP A 34 6.98 -5.79 -10.28
N HIS A 35 8.25 -5.55 -9.97
CA HIS A 35 8.97 -4.35 -10.41
C HIS A 35 9.18 -4.36 -11.91
N LYS A 36 9.61 -5.49 -12.46
CA LYS A 36 9.77 -5.69 -13.89
C LYS A 36 8.44 -5.53 -14.65
N GLU A 37 7.37 -6.16 -14.15
CA GLU A 37 6.04 -6.08 -14.78
C GLU A 37 5.44 -4.67 -14.77
N ASN A 38 5.82 -3.84 -13.80
CA ASN A 38 5.33 -2.46 -13.70
C ASN A 38 6.34 -1.41 -14.19
N GLY A 39 7.50 -1.82 -14.73
CA GLY A 39 8.50 -0.90 -15.29
C GLY A 39 9.13 0.06 -14.26
N VAL A 40 9.23 -0.38 -13.00
CA VAL A 40 9.74 0.42 -11.87
C VAL A 40 10.85 -0.33 -11.13
N VAL A 41 11.50 0.32 -10.17
CA VAL A 41 12.60 -0.26 -9.39
C VAL A 41 12.32 -0.18 -7.89
N ASP A 42 12.92 -1.08 -7.12
CA ASP A 42 12.67 -1.20 -5.68
C ASP A 42 12.96 0.11 -4.91
N GLU A 43 14.01 0.83 -5.29
CA GLU A 43 14.42 2.10 -4.68
C GLU A 43 13.32 3.17 -4.77
N THR A 44 12.41 3.03 -5.72
CA THR A 44 11.32 3.99 -5.95
C THR A 44 9.95 3.48 -5.53
N HIS A 45 9.73 2.17 -5.50
CA HIS A 45 8.44 1.54 -5.26
C HIS A 45 8.61 0.33 -4.32
N ALA A 46 7.93 0.37 -3.19
CA ALA A 46 8.00 -0.68 -2.17
C ALA A 46 6.64 -1.36 -2.04
N ILE A 47 6.56 -2.63 -2.46
CA ILE A 47 5.40 -3.50 -2.24
C ILE A 47 5.44 -4.14 -0.83
N HIS A 48 5.88 -3.39 0.18
CA HIS A 48 5.83 -3.84 1.57
C HIS A 48 4.58 -3.28 2.25
N GLY A 49 3.93 -4.08 3.09
CA GLY A 49 2.67 -3.73 3.75
C GLY A 49 2.71 -2.38 4.49
N GLY A 50 1.54 -1.74 4.61
CA GLY A 50 1.38 -0.43 5.24
C GLY A 50 0.98 0.71 4.31
N GLY A 51 0.98 0.53 2.98
CA GLY A 51 0.37 1.50 2.05
C GLY A 51 -1.07 1.11 1.73
N LEU A 52 -2.02 2.02 1.94
CA LEU A 52 -3.46 1.79 1.76
C LEU A 52 -4.11 2.94 0.95
N PRO A 53 -4.93 2.64 -0.07
CA PRO A 53 -5.68 3.66 -0.80
C PRO A 53 -6.83 4.20 0.04
N LEU A 54 -7.02 5.52 0.06
CA LEU A 54 -8.21 6.18 0.59
C LEU A 54 -9.15 6.46 -0.58
N VAL A 55 -10.20 5.65 -0.70
CA VAL A 55 -11.15 5.70 -1.83
C VAL A 55 -12.52 6.16 -1.30
N THR A 56 -13.12 7.13 -1.97
CA THR A 56 -14.48 7.59 -1.66
C THR A 56 -15.53 6.69 -2.29
N THR A 57 -16.79 6.83 -1.85
CA THR A 57 -17.93 6.01 -2.34
C THR A 57 -18.21 6.19 -3.84
N ASP A 58 -17.72 7.28 -4.44
CA ASP A 58 -17.73 7.53 -5.89
C ASP A 58 -16.65 6.72 -6.66
N GLY A 59 -15.85 5.90 -5.96
CA GLY A 59 -14.79 5.08 -6.51
C GLY A 59 -13.46 5.82 -6.75
N ASN A 60 -13.37 7.10 -6.41
CA ASN A 60 -12.16 7.90 -6.67
C ASN A 60 -11.14 7.80 -5.54
N LEU A 61 -9.86 7.64 -5.91
CA LEU A 61 -8.75 7.78 -4.96
C LEU A 61 -8.61 9.24 -4.52
N ARG A 62 -8.69 9.50 -3.22
CA ARG A 62 -8.50 10.83 -2.62
C ARG A 62 -7.20 10.99 -1.87
N GLY A 63 -6.56 9.90 -1.48
CA GLY A 63 -5.29 9.94 -0.80
C GLY A 63 -4.69 8.56 -0.58
N VAL A 64 -3.54 8.55 0.07
CA VAL A 64 -2.85 7.34 0.48
C VAL A 64 -2.54 7.45 1.95
N MET A 65 -2.93 6.44 2.72
CA MET A 65 -2.47 6.28 4.09
C MET A 65 -1.24 5.38 4.10
N VAL A 66 -0.21 5.80 4.84
CA VAL A 66 1.02 5.03 4.97
C VAL A 66 1.36 4.82 6.44
N ILE A 67 1.57 3.56 6.81
CA ILE A 67 2.13 3.12 8.08
C ILE A 67 3.47 2.45 7.80
N SER A 68 4.47 2.75 8.61
CA SER A 68 5.82 2.21 8.47
C SER A 68 6.50 2.14 9.83
N GLY A 69 7.07 0.98 10.15
CA GLY A 69 7.88 0.77 11.34
C GLY A 69 7.58 -0.54 12.09
N LEU A 70 6.47 -1.20 11.77
CA LEU A 70 6.13 -2.53 12.27
C LEU A 70 6.55 -3.62 11.27
N PRO A 71 6.47 -4.91 11.64
CA PRO A 71 6.45 -5.97 10.64
C PRO A 71 5.37 -5.69 9.58
N GLN A 72 5.67 -5.93 8.31
CA GLN A 72 4.84 -5.48 7.19
C GLN A 72 3.37 -5.91 7.22
N VAL A 73 3.07 -7.08 7.80
CA VAL A 73 1.68 -7.55 7.97
C VAL A 73 0.97 -6.72 9.03
N ASP A 74 1.67 -6.37 10.10
CA ASP A 74 1.15 -5.54 11.19
C ASP A 74 0.98 -4.08 10.73
N ASP A 75 1.92 -3.53 9.96
CA ASP A 75 1.77 -2.23 9.29
C ASP A 75 0.47 -2.17 8.45
N HIS A 76 0.17 -3.24 7.71
CA HIS A 76 -1.05 -3.32 6.91
C HIS A 76 -2.30 -3.46 7.79
N ASN A 77 -2.28 -4.37 8.76
CA ASN A 77 -3.41 -4.66 9.63
C ASN A 77 -3.80 -3.46 10.49
N LEU A 78 -2.82 -2.73 11.05
CA LEU A 78 -3.07 -1.51 11.81
C LEU A 78 -3.78 -0.46 10.96
N GLY A 79 -3.38 -0.32 9.69
CA GLY A 79 -4.03 0.61 8.78
C GLY A 79 -5.47 0.20 8.45
N ILE A 80 -5.72 -1.10 8.25
CA ILE A 80 -7.08 -1.62 8.08
C ILE A 80 -7.93 -1.39 9.32
N GLU A 81 -7.38 -1.61 10.52
CA GLU A 81 -8.06 -1.36 11.79
C GLU A 81 -8.46 0.11 11.92
N ILE A 82 -7.52 1.05 11.70
CA ILE A 82 -7.79 2.48 11.73
C ILE A 82 -8.91 2.85 10.76
N LEU A 83 -8.82 2.41 9.49
CA LEU A 83 -9.87 2.70 8.51
C LEU A 83 -11.23 2.14 8.92
N ARG A 84 -11.28 0.92 9.45
CA ARG A 84 -12.52 0.33 9.96
C ARG A 84 -13.08 1.09 11.12
N THR A 85 -12.25 1.58 12.04
CA THR A 85 -12.72 2.41 13.14
C THR A 85 -13.39 3.66 12.58
N PHE A 86 -12.71 4.45 11.75
CA PHE A 86 -13.25 5.73 11.26
C PHE A 86 -14.42 5.60 10.27
N ILE A 87 -14.47 4.55 9.44
CA ILE A 87 -15.56 4.34 8.49
C ILE A 87 -16.83 3.82 9.19
N ASN A 88 -16.69 3.08 10.30
CA ASN A 88 -17.83 2.55 11.07
C ASN A 88 -18.13 3.39 12.33
N SER A 89 -17.57 4.60 12.46
CA SER A 89 -17.75 5.49 13.62
C SER A 89 -19.07 6.29 13.60
N ASP A 90 -20.04 5.92 12.76
CA ASP A 90 -21.37 6.54 12.72
C ASP A 90 -22.35 5.87 13.70
#